data_AF-A0A6G2DGL5-F1
#
_entry.id   AF-A0A6G2DGL5-F1
#
_cell.length_a   1.000
_cell.length_b   1.000
_cell.length_c   1.000
_cell.angle_alpha   90.00
_cell.angle_beta   90.00
_cell.angle_gamma   90.00
#
_symmetry.space_group_name_H-M   'P 1'
#
loop_
_entity.id
_entity.type
_entity.pdbx_description
1 polymer ?
#
loop_
_entity_poly.entity_id
_entity_poly.type
_entity_poly.pdbx_seq_one_letter_code
_entity_poly.pdbx_strand_id
1 'polypeptide(L)' 'PERQRLQILAPVIRKKKGQHKSVIEKVQKDGYVRVRVDGEVYDVTEVPELSKSKQHNIDVVVDRIVIKEGIRSRLF' A
#
# COMPACT_ATOMS: atom_id res chain seq x y z
N PRO A 1 3.49 25.82 -3.57
CA PRO A 1 3.56 24.61 -2.69
C PRO A 1 4.57 23.60 -3.27
N GLU A 2 5.85 23.88 -3.08
CA GLU A 2 6.94 22.96 -3.45
C GLU A 2 7.28 22.08 -2.24
N ARG A 3 7.70 20.82 -2.46
CA ARG A 3 8.04 19.80 -1.44
C ARG A 3 6.89 19.01 -0.80
N GLN A 4 5.68 19.02 -1.37
CA GLN A 4 4.62 18.12 -0.89
C GLN A 4 5.00 16.65 -1.15
N ARG A 5 4.85 15.79 -0.15
CA ARG A 5 5.10 14.35 -0.25
C ARG A 5 3.81 13.64 -0.66
N LEU A 6 3.87 12.86 -1.73
CA LEU A 6 2.77 12.03 -2.21
C LEU A 6 3.15 10.56 -2.14
N GLN A 7 2.15 9.71 -1.93
CA GLN A 7 2.28 8.26 -2.04
C GLN A 7 1.35 7.77 -3.14
N ILE A 8 1.89 6.99 -4.07
CA ILE A 8 1.12 6.32 -5.10
C ILE A 8 0.69 4.97 -4.54
N LEU A 9 -0.63 4.75 -4.50
CA LEU A 9 -1.23 3.57 -3.87
C LEU A 9 -1.98 2.76 -4.93
N ALA A 10 -1.76 1.44 -4.93
CA ALA A 10 -2.52 0.51 -5.75
C ALA A 10 -3.48 -0.30 -4.85
N PRO A 11 -4.81 -0.10 -4.97
CA PRO A 11 -5.77 -0.81 -4.13
C PRO A 11 -5.89 -2.27 -4.54
N VAL A 12 -5.53 -3.19 -3.64
CA VAL A 12 -5.66 -4.64 -3.86
C VAL A 12 -6.88 -5.22 -3.15
N ILE A 13 -7.28 -4.64 -2.01
CA ILE A 13 -8.49 -5.00 -1.29
C ILE A 13 -9.25 -3.73 -0.89
N ARG A 14 -10.56 -3.72 -1.13
CA ARG A 14 -11.48 -2.63 -0.75
C ARG A 14 -12.67 -3.20 0.02
N LYS A 15 -12.83 -2.77 1.28
CA LYS A 15 -13.96 -3.09 2.18
C LYS A 15 -14.36 -4.58 2.20
N LYS A 16 -13.38 -5.49 2.21
CA LYS A 16 -13.65 -6.95 2.26
C LYS A 16 -13.32 -7.52 3.62
N LYS A 17 -14.20 -8.42 4.10
CA LYS A 17 -13.93 -9.21 5.30
C LYS A 17 -12.90 -10.30 5.03
N GLY A 18 -12.09 -10.63 6.03
CA GLY A 18 -11.12 -11.73 5.94
C GLY A 18 -9.73 -11.37 6.43
N GLN A 19 -8.89 -12.38 6.61
CA GLN A 19 -7.51 -12.19 7.08
C GLN A 19 -6.54 -11.77 5.96
N HIS A 20 -6.90 -12.01 4.69
CA HIS A 20 -6.14 -11.62 3.49
C HIS A 20 -4.66 -12.09 3.43
N LYS A 21 -4.27 -13.14 4.18
CA LYS A 21 -2.90 -13.68 4.22
C LYS A 21 -2.31 -13.97 2.83
N SER A 22 -3.08 -14.64 1.97
CA SER A 22 -2.63 -14.97 0.60
C SER A 22 -2.36 -13.73 -0.27
N VAL A 23 -3.08 -12.63 -0.04
CA VAL A 23 -2.88 -11.37 -0.76
C VAL A 23 -1.59 -10.71 -0.29
N ILE A 24 -1.35 -10.68 1.02
CA ILE A 24 -0.13 -10.11 1.61
C ILE A 24 1.11 -10.91 1.14
N GLU A 25 1.03 -12.24 1.17
CA GLU A 25 2.09 -13.13 0.66
C GLU A 25 2.36 -12.91 -0.83
N LYS A 26 1.31 -12.70 -1.64
CA LYS A 26 1.47 -12.41 -3.06
C LYS A 26 2.19 -11.07 -3.27
N VAL A 27 1.77 -10.03 -2.55
CA VAL A 27 2.41 -8.71 -2.61
C VAL A 27 3.89 -8.79 -2.23
N GLN A 28 4.23 -9.58 -1.22
CA GLN A 28 5.62 -9.84 -0.85
C GLN A 28 6.39 -10.57 -1.96
N LYS A 29 5.82 -11.62 -2.55
CA LYS A 29 6.42 -12.38 -3.66
C LYS A 29 6.63 -11.52 -4.91
N ASP A 30 5.72 -10.58 -5.17
CA ASP A 30 5.81 -9.62 -6.26
C ASP A 30 6.89 -8.53 -6.00
N GLY A 31 7.56 -8.56 -4.84
CA GLY A 31 8.72 -7.73 -4.52
C GLY A 31 8.38 -6.38 -3.88
N TYR A 32 7.13 -6.15 -3.51
CA TYR A 32 6.74 -4.92 -2.81
C TYR A 32 7.12 -4.97 -1.34
N VAL A 33 7.65 -3.86 -0.83
CA VAL A 33 8.15 -3.77 0.55
C VAL A 33 7.11 -3.23 1.52
N ARG A 34 6.18 -2.40 1.05
CA ARG A 34 5.24 -1.68 1.93
C ARG A 34 3.80 -1.80 1.48
N VAL A 35 2.93 -1.96 2.47
CA VAL A 35 1.48 -1.96 2.29
C VAL A 35 0.84 -0.99 3.26
N ARG A 36 -0.31 -0.46 2.88
CA ARG A 36 -1.19 0.30 3.76
C ARG A 36 -2.40 -0.55 4.06
N VAL A 37 -2.62 -0.87 5.33
CA VAL A 37 -3.73 -1.66 5.83
C VAL A 37 -4.57 -0.78 6.74
N ASP A 38 -5.84 -0.59 6.39
CA ASP A 38 -6.80 0.24 7.15
C ASP A 38 -6.33 1.67 7.46
N GLY A 39 -5.48 2.22 6.60
CA GLY A 39 -4.94 3.57 6.75
C GLY A 39 -3.52 3.63 7.32
N GLU A 40 -3.04 2.54 7.93
CA GLU A 40 -1.71 2.44 8.54
C GLU A 40 -0.72 1.75 7.60
N VAL A 41 0.52 2.22 7.57
CA VAL A 41 1.57 1.69 6.68
C VAL A 41 2.44 0.71 7.44
N TYR A 42 2.60 -0.48 6.87
CA TYR A 42 3.41 -1.57 7.39
C TYR A 42 4.47 -1.98 6.37
N ASP A 43 5.59 -2.53 6.85
CA ASP A 43 6.37 -3.43 6.01
C ASP A 43 5.53 -4.67 5.71
N VAL A 44 5.61 -5.20 4.49
CA VAL A 44 4.83 -6.37 4.08
C VAL A 44 5.11 -7.60 4.96
N THR A 45 6.30 -7.66 5.56
CA THR A 45 6.72 -8.73 6.47
C THR A 45 6.22 -8.57 7.90
N GLU A 46 5.78 -7.38 8.28
CA GLU A 46 5.38 -7.00 9.64
C GLU A 46 3.89 -6.68 9.74
N VAL A 47 3.09 -7.10 8.74
CA VAL A 47 1.64 -6.87 8.77
C VAL A 47 1.02 -7.70 9.90
N PRO A 48 0.27 -7.09 10.83
CA PRO A 48 -0.39 -7.83 11.90
C PRO A 48 -1.49 -8.75 11.35
N GLU A 49 -1.84 -9.79 12.11
CA GLU A 49 -2.95 -10.65 11.73
C GLU A 49 -4.28 -9.88 11.67
N LEU A 50 -4.95 -9.95 10.53
CA LEU A 50 -6.23 -9.28 10.32
C LEU A 50 -7.40 -10.14 10.79
N SER A 51 -8.46 -9.49 11.27
CA SER A 51 -9.63 -10.19 11.79
C SER A 51 -10.50 -10.74 10.65
N LYS A 52 -10.88 -12.02 10.71
CA LYS A 52 -11.75 -12.64 9.69
C LYS A 52 -13.14 -11.98 9.59
N SER A 53 -13.64 -11.39 10.68
CA SER A 53 -14.99 -10.83 10.76
C SER A 53 -15.08 -9.34 10.41
N LYS A 54 -13.96 -8.61 10.44
CA LYS A 54 -13.89 -7.17 10.15
C LYS A 54 -13.60 -6.92 8.68
N GLN A 55 -14.10 -5.80 8.15
CA GLN A 55 -13.76 -5.34 6.81
C GLN A 55 -12.40 -4.64 6.83
N HIS A 56 -11.61 -4.90 5.80
CA HIS A 56 -10.28 -4.33 5.64
C HIS A 56 -10.13 -3.64 4.27
N ASN A 57 -9.28 -2.62 4.22
CA ASN A 57 -8.74 -2.05 3.00
C ASN A 57 -7.23 -2.28 2.98
N ILE A 58 -6.70 -2.77 1.85
CA ILE A 58 -5.28 -3.01 1.67
C ILE A 58 -4.86 -2.35 0.36
N ASP A 59 -3.92 -1.41 0.45
CA ASP A 59 -3.31 -0.73 -0.68
C ASP A 59 -1.80 -1.03 -0.70
N VAL A 60 -1.24 -1.36 -1.85
CA VAL A 60 0.21 -1.49 -2.02
C VAL A 60 0.82 -0.10 -2.24
N VAL A 61 1.92 0.20 -1.55
CA VAL A 61 2.65 1.47 -1.76
C VAL A 61 3.60 1.28 -2.94
N VAL A 62 3.23 1.83 -4.09
CA VAL A 62 3.98 1.64 -5.35
C VAL A 62 5.12 2.64 -5.45
N ASP A 63 4.88 3.91 -5.13
CA ASP A 63 5.91 4.95 -5.19
C ASP A 63 5.68 6.00 -4.09
N ARG A 64 6.75 6.71 -3.75
CA ARG A 64 6.76 7.83 -2.82
C ARG A 64 7.55 8.96 -3.46
N ILE A 65 6.83 10.02 -3.82
CA ILE A 65 7.40 11.15 -4.56
C ILE A 65 7.31 12.45 -3.77
N VAL A 66 8.25 13.35 -4.04
CA VAL A 66 8.22 14.73 -3.55
C VAL A 66 7.99 15.62 -4.75
N ILE A 67 6.93 16.42 -4.74
CA ILE A 67 6.62 17.33 -5.85
C ILE A 67 7.76 18.35 -5.97
N LYS A 68 8.45 18.27 -7.11
CA LYS A 68 9.51 19.18 -7.56
C LYS A 68 9.40 19.35 -9.09
N GLU A 69 10.04 20.39 -9.62
CA GLU A 69 10.15 20.56 -11.07
C GLU A 69 10.79 19.32 -11.72
N GLY A 70 10.26 18.91 -12.87
CA GLY A 70 10.74 17.74 -13.63
C GLY A 70 10.15 16.38 -13.22
N ILE A 71 9.18 16.31 -12.29
CA ILE A 71 8.63 15.02 -11.83
C ILE A 71 7.71 14.29 -12.82
N ARG A 72 7.31 14.95 -13.92
CA ARG A 72 6.35 14.41 -14.90
C ARG A 72 6.77 13.06 -15.49
N SER A 73 8.07 12.83 -15.73
CA SER A 73 8.59 11.58 -16.30
C SER A 73 8.49 10.36 -15.37
N ARG A 74 8.14 10.56 -14.09
CA ARG A 74 7.86 9.47 -13.15
C ARG A 74 6.36 9.20 -12.96
N LEU A 75 5.51 10.15 -13.36
CA LEU A 75 4.06 10.06 -13.20
C LEU A 75 3.35 9.55 -14.46
N PHE A 76 3.93 9.80 -15.63
CA PHE A 76 3.42 9.44 -16.97
C PHE A 76 4.47 8.61 -17.70
#